data_AF-A0A3D8PVW6-F1
#
_entry.id   AF-A0A3D8PVW6-F1
#
_cell.length_a   1.000
_cell.length_b   1.000
_cell.length_c   1.000
_cell.angle_alpha   90.00
_cell.angle_beta   90.00
_cell.angle_gamma   90.00
#
_symmetry.space_group_name_H-M   'P 1'
#
loop_
_entity.id
_entity.type
_entity.pdbx_description
1 polymer ?
#
loop_
_entity_poly.entity_id
_entity_poly.type
_entity_poly.pdbx_seq_one_letter_code
_entity_poly.pdbx_strand_id
1 'polypeptide(L)'
;MKGQTYVILAIVLVIIVAVFAVMNVESVEVDYIFWSGESPLILVILFSVLMGGIITAAAGIVKVYQLQKMIKLLKAENNQMRKQLEENGIIEAIDVNPADSNQMS
;
A
#
# COMPACT_ATOMS: atom_id res chain seq x y z
N MET A 1 4.91 -12.07 -14.79
CA MET A 1 3.57 -12.67 -14.61
C MET A 1 2.99 -12.54 -13.19
N LYS A 2 3.75 -12.17 -12.15
CA LYS A 2 3.32 -12.14 -10.73
C LYS A 2 2.13 -11.20 -10.42
N GLY A 3 2.04 -10.06 -11.09
CA GLY A 3 0.93 -9.11 -10.89
C GLY A 3 -0.42 -9.60 -11.42
N GLN A 4 -0.41 -10.39 -12.50
CA GLN A 4 -1.64 -10.91 -13.11
C GLN A 4 -2.29 -11.99 -12.25
N THR A 5 -1.49 -12.80 -11.54
CA THR A 5 -2.00 -13.79 -10.57
C THR A 5 -2.80 -13.13 -9.45
N TYR A 6 -2.33 -12.00 -8.94
CA TYR A 6 -3.05 -11.25 -7.90
C TYR A 6 -4.40 -10.73 -8.41
N VAL A 7 -4.45 -10.20 -9.63
CA VAL A 7 -5.69 -9.70 -10.24
C VAL A 7 -6.70 -10.84 -10.42
N ILE A 8 -6.26 -11.99 -10.94
CA ILE A 8 -7.13 -13.16 -11.13
C ILE A 8 -7.67 -13.65 -9.78
N LEU A 9 -6.81 -13.74 -8.76
CA LEU A 9 -7.20 -14.18 -7.42
C LEU A 9 -8.20 -13.20 -6.78
N ALA A 10 -7.99 -11.89 -6.95
CA ALA A 10 -8.93 -10.87 -6.48
C ALA A 10 -10.31 -11.00 -7.15
N ILE A 11 -10.36 -11.25 -8.46
CA ILE A 11 -11.64 -11.47 -9.18
C ILE A 11 -12.35 -12.71 -8.64
N VAL A 12 -11.65 -13.83 -8.46
CA VAL A 12 -12.22 -15.05 -7.89
C VAL A 12 -12.79 -14.79 -6.48
N LEU A 13 -12.06 -14.05 -5.65
CA LEU A 13 -12.50 -13.69 -4.30
C LEU A 13 -13.75 -12.80 -4.33
N VAL A 14 -13.81 -11.81 -5.23
CA VAL A 14 -15.00 -10.95 -5.41
C VAL A 14 -16.21 -11.78 -5.81
N ILE A 15 -16.06 -12.77 -6.71
CA ILE A 15 -17.14 -13.67 -7.10
C ILE A 15 -17.63 -14.48 -5.90
N ILE A 16 -16.71 -15.05 -5.09
CA ILE A 16 -17.06 -15.80 -3.88
C ILE A 16 -17.86 -14.92 -2.93
N VAL A 17 -17.38 -13.70 -2.65
CA VAL A 17 -18.07 -12.75 -1.77
C VAL A 17 -19.46 -12.38 -2.30
N ALA A 18 -19.60 -12.15 -3.61
CA ALA A 18 -20.88 -11.84 -4.24
C ALA A 18 -21.88 -13.00 -4.10
N VAL A 19 -21.43 -14.24 -4.32
CA VAL A 19 -22.27 -15.44 -4.11
C VAL A 19 -22.71 -15.55 -2.64
N PHE A 20 -21.78 -15.37 -1.70
CA PHE A 20 -22.10 -15.35 -0.27
C PHE A 20 -23.13 -14.28 0.09
N ALA A 21 -23.01 -13.08 -0.50
CA ALA A 21 -23.94 -11.98 -0.25
C ALA A 21 -25.35 -12.28 -0.77
N VAL A 22 -25.48 -12.89 -1.95
CA VAL A 22 -26.79 -13.28 -2.49
C VAL A 22 -27.40 -14.44 -1.72
N MET A 23 -26.60 -15.44 -1.33
CA MET A 23 -27.10 -16.62 -0.60
C MET A 23 -27.56 -16.31 0.83
N ASN A 24 -26.95 -15.31 1.48
CA ASN A 24 -27.22 -14.96 2.88
C ASN A 24 -27.89 -13.58 2.97
N VAL A 25 -28.70 -13.22 1.97
CA VAL A 25 -29.50 -11.98 1.95
C VAL A 25 -30.75 -12.13 2.82
N GLU A 26 -30.56 -12.56 4.06
CA GLU A 26 -31.62 -12.58 5.06
C GLU A 26 -31.68 -11.22 5.74
N SER A 27 -32.86 -10.60 5.72
CA SER A 27 -33.11 -9.35 6.44
C SER A 27 -33.12 -9.63 7.94
N VAL A 28 -32.20 -8.98 8.65
CA VAL A 28 -32.11 -9.03 10.11
C VAL A 28 -32.25 -7.60 10.63
N GLU A 29 -32.87 -7.44 11.78
CA GLU A 29 -32.93 -6.15 12.47
C GLU A 29 -31.53 -5.75 12.93
N VAL A 30 -31.08 -4.57 12.48
CA VAL A 30 -29.77 -4.03 12.83
C VAL A 30 -29.96 -2.69 13.53
N ASP A 31 -29.42 -2.58 14.73
CA ASP A 31 -29.29 -1.32 15.47
C ASP A 31 -28.07 -0.56 14.97
N TYR A 32 -28.29 0.47 14.16
CA TYR A 32 -27.27 1.44 13.82
C TYR A 32 -27.18 2.52 14.91
N ILE A 33 -26.05 3.24 14.92
CA ILE A 33 -25.71 4.24 15.96
C ILE A 33 -26.83 5.27 16.20
N PHE A 34 -27.64 5.59 15.18
CA PHE A 34 -28.71 6.59 15.26
C PHE A 34 -30.10 6.08 14.81
N TRP A 35 -30.24 4.82 14.39
CA TRP A 35 -31.49 4.27 13.87
C TRP A 35 -31.44 2.73 13.88
N SER A 36 -32.54 2.03 14.14
CA SER A 36 -32.72 0.61 13.83
C SER A 36 -33.45 0.38 12.49
N GLY A 37 -33.05 -0.65 11.75
CA GLY A 37 -33.73 -1.01 10.50
C GLY A 37 -33.40 -2.42 10.04
N GLU A 38 -34.29 -3.00 9.24
CA GLU A 38 -34.06 -4.30 8.62
C GLU A 38 -33.07 -4.16 7.46
N SER A 39 -31.95 -4.85 7.56
CA SER A 39 -30.96 -4.89 6.49
C SER A 39 -30.29 -6.26 6.42
N PRO A 40 -29.83 -6.69 5.24
CA PRO A 40 -28.97 -7.86 5.14
C PRO A 40 -27.65 -7.62 5.89
N LEU A 41 -27.36 -8.46 6.89
CA LEU A 41 -26.17 -8.34 7.75
C LEU A 41 -24.86 -8.28 6.94
N ILE A 42 -24.80 -8.98 5.80
CA ILE A 42 -23.63 -8.99 4.91
C ILE A 42 -23.30 -7.60 4.35
N LEU A 43 -24.29 -6.74 4.09
CA LEU A 43 -24.04 -5.38 3.61
C LEU A 43 -23.31 -4.55 4.68
N VAL A 44 -23.68 -4.74 5.94
CA VAL A 44 -23.05 -4.07 7.09
C VAL A 44 -21.60 -4.53 7.26
N ILE A 45 -21.34 -5.83 7.11
CA ILE A 45 -19.99 -6.42 7.16
C ILE A 45 -19.14 -5.88 6.00
N LEU A 46 -19.66 -5.90 4.77
CA LEU A 46 -18.94 -5.40 3.60
C LEU A 46 -18.59 -3.92 3.74
N PHE A 47 -19.53 -3.10 4.23
CA PHE A 47 -19.27 -1.69 4.49
C PHE A 47 -18.19 -1.49 5.56
N SER A 48 -18.23 -2.29 6.63
CA SER A 48 -17.24 -2.24 7.71
C SER A 48 -15.84 -2.63 7.23
N VAL A 49 -15.73 -3.70 6.44
CA VAL A 49 -14.46 -4.14 5.83
C VAL A 49 -13.93 -3.09 4.85
N LEU A 50 -14.81 -2.52 4.02
CA LEU A 50 -14.45 -1.43 3.11
C LEU A 50 -13.88 -0.23 3.88
N MET A 51 -14.54 0.17 4.97
CA MET A 51 -14.10 1.29 5.80
C MET A 51 -12.73 1.01 6.45
N GLY A 52 -12.52 -0.20 6.97
CA GLY A 52 -11.22 -0.63 7.47
C GLY A 52 -10.12 -0.61 6.40
N GLY A 53 -10.45 -1.01 5.17
CA GLY A 53 -9.56 -0.93 4.02
C GLY A 53 -9.18 0.51 3.66
N ILE A 54 -10.16 1.43 3.65
CA ILE A 54 -9.94 2.86 3.40
C ILE A 54 -9.01 3.45 4.46
N ILE A 55 -9.27 3.18 5.75
CA ILE A 55 -8.44 3.68 6.86
C ILE A 55 -7.01 3.16 6.72
N THR A 56 -6.84 1.87 6.44
CA THR A 56 -5.52 1.25 6.26
C THR A 56 -4.78 1.84 5.06
N ALA A 57 -5.46 2.04 3.93
CA ALA A 57 -4.88 2.66 2.73
C ALA A 57 -4.45 4.11 3.01
N ALA A 58 -5.30 4.89 3.69
CA ALA A 58 -4.98 6.26 4.07
C ALA A 58 -3.73 6.33 4.97
N ALA A 59 -3.66 5.49 6.00
CA ALA A 59 -2.47 5.38 6.86
C ALA A 59 -1.22 4.97 6.05
N GLY A 60 -1.37 4.03 5.11
CA GLY A 60 -0.32 3.61 4.20
C GLY A 60 0.21 4.74 3.33
N ILE A 61 -0.67 5.56 2.76
CA ILE A 61 -0.29 6.73 1.94
C ILE A 61 0.53 7.74 2.76
N VAL A 62 0.09 8.04 3.99
CA VAL A 62 0.84 8.93 4.88
C VAL A 62 2.25 8.39 5.14
N LYS A 63 2.37 7.10 5.41
CA LYS A 63 3.67 6.45 5.64
C LYS A 63 4.56 6.53 4.39
N VAL A 64 4.01 6.22 3.21
CA VAL A 64 4.75 6.31 1.93
C VAL A 64 5.25 7.73 1.69
N TYR A 65 4.42 8.74 1.96
CA TYR A 65 4.82 10.13 1.81
C TYR A 65 5.97 10.54 2.73
N GLN A 66 5.93 10.12 4.00
CA GLN A 66 7.04 10.32 4.94
C GLN A 66 8.32 9.63 4.47
N LEU A 67 8.22 8.39 3.98
CA LEU A 67 9.35 7.64 3.44
C LEU A 67 9.96 8.35 2.22
N GLN A 68 9.14 8.86 1.32
CA GLN A 68 9.62 9.62 0.15
C GLN A 68 10.37 10.90 0.57
N LYS A 69 9.90 11.61 1.60
CA LYS A 69 10.61 12.76 2.15
C LYS A 69 11.95 12.37 2.74
N MET A 70 12.00 11.31 3.55
CA MET A 70 13.24 10.79 4.13
C MET A 70 14.22 10.37 3.04
N ILE A 71 13.77 9.67 1.99
CA ILE A 71 14.62 9.30 0.85
C ILE A 71 15.24 10.52 0.18
N LYS A 72 14.46 11.60 -0.02
CA LYS A 72 14.99 12.84 -0.61
C LYS A 72 16.04 13.50 0.29
N LEU A 73 15.79 13.54 1.60
CA LEU A 73 16.71 14.12 2.57
C LEU A 73 18.02 13.32 2.65
N LEU A 74 17.92 12.00 2.81
CA LEU A 74 19.08 11.10 2.86
C LEU A 74 19.90 11.18 1.56
N LYS A 75 19.25 11.28 0.39
CA LYS A 75 19.96 11.47 -0.89
C LYS A 75 20.70 12.81 -0.95
N ALA A 76 20.10 13.88 -0.44
CA ALA A 76 20.74 15.20 -0.41
C ALA A 76 21.96 15.20 0.51
N GLU A 77 21.84 14.62 1.72
CA GLU A 77 22.93 14.50 2.69
C GLU A 77 24.07 13.62 2.15
N ASN A 78 23.73 12.49 1.52
CA ASN A 78 24.73 11.62 0.89
C ASN A 78 25.50 12.34 -0.22
N ASN A 79 24.81 13.11 -1.07
CA ASN A 79 25.45 13.92 -2.11
C ASN A 79 26.37 15.01 -1.52
N GLN A 80 25.99 15.62 -0.39
CA GLN A 80 26.83 16.61 0.29
C GLN A 80 28.08 15.97 0.89
N MET A 81 27.94 14.85 1.60
CA MET A 81 29.08 14.10 2.14
C MET A 81 30.02 13.64 1.02
N ARG A 82 29.49 13.14 -0.11
CA ARG A 82 30.33 12.77 -1.27
C ARG A 82 31.13 13.97 -1.80
N LYS A 83 30.52 15.15 -1.94
CA LYS A 83 31.22 16.37 -2.37
C LYS A 83 32.33 16.77 -1.39
N GLN A 84 32.08 16.68 -0.08
CA GLN A 84 33.10 16.97 0.93
C GLN A 84 34.27 15.98 0.89
N LEU A 85 34.00 14.71 0.61
CA LEU A 85 35.04 13.69 0.46
C LEU A 85 35.87 13.89 -0.83
N GLU A 86 35.23 14.30 -1.92
CA GLU A 86 35.90 14.69 -3.18
C GLU A 86 36.77 15.94 -2.97
N GLU A 87 36.27 16.97 -2.28
CA GLU A 87 36.99 18.22 -1.99
C GLU A 87 38.20 18.00 -1.07
N ASN A 88 38.09 17.10 -0.09
CA ASN A 88 39.18 16.76 0.82
C ASN A 88 40.17 15.70 0.25
N GLY A 89 40.02 15.32 -1.03
CA GLY A 89 40.92 14.39 -1.71
C GLY A 89 40.91 12.96 -1.15
N ILE A 90 39.87 12.57 -0.42
CA ILE A 90 39.76 11.25 0.23
C ILE A 90 39.23 10.20 -0.76
N ILE A 91 38.50 10.62 -1.80
CA ILE A 91 37.96 9.76 -2.85
C ILE A 91 38.57 10.15 -4.20
N GLU A 92 39.76 9.62 -4.47
CA GLU A 92 40.26 9.51 -5.84
C GLU A 92 39.65 8.24 -6.45
N ALA A 93 38.79 8.43 -7.46
CA ALA A 93 38.24 7.40 -8.35
C ALA A 93 37.61 6.16 -7.68
N ILE A 94 36.40 6.33 -7.13
CA ILE A 94 35.41 5.26 -7.29
C ILE A 94 34.38 5.74 -8.31
N ASP A 95 34.79 5.62 -9.58
CA ASP A 95 33.87 5.49 -10.71
C ASP A 95 33.09 4.18 -10.53
N VAL A 96 32.07 4.18 -9.67
CA VAL A 96 30.94 3.29 -9.90
C VAL A 96 29.93 4.10 -10.66
N ASN A 97 30.05 4.01 -11.98
CA ASN A 97 28.98 4.32 -12.90
C ASN A 97 27.68 3.69 -12.35
N PRO A 98 26.61 4.46 -12.09
CA PRO A 98 25.37 3.91 -11.55
C PRO A 98 24.75 2.81 -12.45
N ALA A 99 25.22 2.66 -13.69
CA ALA A 99 24.88 1.54 -14.57
C ALA A 99 25.46 0.17 -14.17
N ASP A 100 26.56 0.11 -13.41
CA ASP A 100 27.26 -1.16 -13.09
C ASP A 100 26.64 -1.93 -11.91
N SER A 101 25.82 -1.26 -11.09
CA SER A 101 25.07 -1.94 -10.01
C SER A 101 24.01 -2.94 -10.52
N ASN A 102 23.62 -2.85 -11.81
CA ASN A 102 22.69 -3.77 -12.45
C ASN A 102 23.38 -4.95 -13.18
N GLN A 103 24.72 -5.06 -13.11
CA GLN A 103 25.47 -6.16 -13.75
C GLN A 103 25.93 -7.25 -12.78
N MET A 104 25.58 -7.15 -11.50
CA MET A 104 26.00 -8.10 -10.46
C MET A 104 24.85 -8.98 -9.93
N SER A 105 23.85 -9.26 -10.75
CA SER A 105 22.82 -10.29 -10.49
C SER A 105 22.50 -11.11 -11.73
#